data_AF-M7N4X5-F1
#
_entry.id   AF-M7N4X5-F1
#
_cell.length_a   1.000
_cell.length_b   1.000
_cell.length_c   1.000
_cell.angle_alpha   90.00
_cell.angle_beta   90.00
_cell.angle_gamma   90.00
#
_symmetry.space_group_name_H-M   'P 1'
#
loop_
_entity.id
_entity.type
_entity.pdbx_description
1 polymer ?
#
loop_
_entity_poly.entity_id
_entity_poly.type
_entity_poly.pdbx_seq_one_letter_code
_entity_poly.pdbx_strand_id
1 'polypeptide(L)'
;MPQQIAPITDIEAPWSPQPDSNEYIAHVDVNSFYVSCERAFDPTLIGRPVIVLSNNDGCAVARSDEAKALGVEMGAPWFKLAPTAASI
;
A
#
# COMPACT_ATOMS: atom_id res chain seq x y z
N MET A 1 -35.28 -6.85 46.92
CA MET A 1 -33.84 -6.63 46.65
C MET A 1 -33.72 -6.20 45.20
N PRO A 2 -33.38 -4.95 44.87
CA PRO A 2 -33.11 -4.61 43.48
C PRO A 2 -31.85 -5.35 43.03
N GLN A 3 -31.90 -6.01 41.88
CA GLN A 3 -30.70 -6.60 41.28
C GLN A 3 -29.82 -5.45 40.78
N GLN A 4 -28.66 -5.29 41.40
CA GLN A 4 -27.64 -4.34 40.95
C GLN A 4 -27.02 -4.89 39.67
N ILE A 5 -27.33 -4.27 38.54
CA ILE A 5 -26.70 -4.55 37.24
C ILE A 5 -25.26 -4.01 37.35
N ALA A 6 -24.27 -4.89 37.16
CA ALA A 6 -22.87 -4.48 37.13
C ALA A 6 -22.63 -3.49 35.96
N PRO A 7 -21.82 -2.44 36.13
CA PRO A 7 -21.56 -1.46 35.08
C PRO A 7 -20.92 -2.13 33.86
N ILE A 8 -21.29 -1.66 32.66
CA ILE A 8 -20.89 -2.23 31.37
C ILE A 8 -19.37 -2.15 31.09
N THR A 9 -18.61 -1.58 32.02
CA THR A 9 -17.16 -1.35 31.95
C THR A 9 -16.31 -2.59 32.21
N ASP A 10 -16.92 -3.70 32.67
CA ASP A 10 -16.20 -4.93 33.00
C ASP A 10 -16.27 -6.00 31.88
N ILE A 11 -16.82 -5.66 30.71
CA ILE A 11 -16.70 -6.51 29.52
C ILE A 11 -15.35 -6.18 28.88
N GLU A 12 -14.30 -6.86 29.33
CA GLU A 12 -13.06 -6.91 28.56
C GLU A 12 -13.40 -7.36 27.14
N ALA A 13 -13.05 -6.53 26.17
CA ALA A 13 -13.36 -6.84 24.79
C ALA A 13 -12.68 -8.16 24.41
N PRO A 14 -13.35 -9.10 23.73
CA PRO A 14 -12.84 -10.46 23.49
C PRO A 14 -11.57 -10.50 22.62
N TRP A 15 -11.11 -9.36 22.10
CA TRP A 15 -9.85 -9.23 21.36
C TRP A 15 -8.69 -8.69 22.19
N SER A 16 -8.86 -8.42 23.49
CA SER A 16 -7.77 -7.97 24.34
C SER A 16 -6.63 -9.00 24.33
N PRO A 17 -5.44 -8.65 23.81
CA PRO A 17 -4.33 -9.58 23.78
C PRO A 17 -3.96 -9.95 25.22
N GLN A 18 -4.05 -11.24 25.56
CA GLN A 18 -3.64 -11.75 26.86
C GLN A 18 -2.10 -11.73 26.94
N PRO A 19 -1.50 -11.29 28.06
CA PRO A 19 -0.06 -10.95 28.16
C PRO A 19 0.92 -12.14 28.08
N ASP A 20 0.44 -13.35 27.78
CA ASP A 20 1.15 -14.61 27.96
C ASP A 20 1.34 -15.44 26.67
N SER A 21 0.94 -14.95 25.49
CA SER A 21 1.37 -15.54 24.21
C SER A 21 2.71 -14.94 23.76
N ASN A 22 3.75 -15.78 23.62
CA ASN A 22 4.92 -15.46 22.79
C ASN A 22 4.48 -15.46 21.31
N GLU A 23 3.64 -14.49 20.93
CA GLU A 23 3.10 -14.35 19.58
C GLU A 23 3.95 -13.35 18.81
N TYR A 24 4.66 -13.85 17.79
CA TYR A 24 5.47 -13.03 16.91
C TYR A 24 4.65 -12.63 15.69
N ILE A 25 4.30 -11.35 15.58
CA ILE A 25 3.65 -10.78 14.40
C ILE A 25 4.75 -10.19 13.49
N ALA A 26 4.77 -10.61 12.22
CA ALA A 26 5.64 -10.04 11.21
C ALA A 26 4.81 -9.47 10.05
N HIS A 27 5.21 -8.31 9.54
CA HIS A 27 4.63 -7.67 8.37
C HIS A 27 5.63 -7.69 7.22
N VAL A 28 5.21 -8.17 6.06
CA VAL A 28 6.04 -8.28 4.86
C VAL A 28 5.38 -7.46 3.75
N ASP A 29 6.13 -6.50 3.21
CA ASP A 29 5.72 -5.64 2.10
C ASP A 29 6.82 -5.64 1.03
N VAL A 30 6.42 -5.55 -0.24
CA VAL A 30 7.36 -5.50 -1.36
C VAL A 30 7.43 -4.10 -1.93
N ASN A 31 8.65 -3.56 -1.97
CA ASN A 31 8.94 -2.25 -2.55
C ASN A 31 8.44 -2.17 -4.01
N SER A 32 7.41 -1.33 -4.22
CA SER A 32 6.83 -1.05 -5.53
C SER A 32 6.52 -2.33 -6.33
N PHE A 33 5.82 -3.30 -5.72
CA PHE A 33 5.60 -4.66 -6.23
C PHE A 33 5.46 -4.78 -7.75
N TYR A 34 4.44 -4.16 -8.37
CA TYR A 34 4.22 -4.30 -9.81
C TYR A 34 5.39 -3.77 -10.65
N VAL A 35 6.01 -2.65 -10.26
CA VAL A 35 7.20 -2.13 -10.97
C VAL A 35 8.37 -3.10 -10.84
N SER A 36 8.54 -3.72 -9.68
CA SER A 36 9.58 -4.73 -9.46
C SER A 36 9.35 -5.99 -10.29
N CYS A 37 8.09 -6.41 -10.47
CA CYS A 37 7.73 -7.48 -11.40
C CYS A 37 8.09 -7.11 -12.84
N GLU A 38 7.67 -5.94 -13.33
CA GLU A 38 7.99 -5.49 -14.69
C GLU A 38 9.51 -5.43 -14.92
N ARG A 39 10.30 -4.93 -13.94
CA ARG A 39 11.77 -4.90 -14.03
C ARG A 39 12.42 -6.28 -14.03
N ALA A 40 11.79 -7.28 -13.40
CA ALA A 40 12.29 -8.65 -13.43
C ALA A 40 12.13 -9.29 -14.81
N PHE A 41 11.06 -8.93 -15.54
CA PHE A 41 10.83 -9.40 -16.92
C PHE A 41 11.52 -8.54 -17.98
N ASP A 42 11.64 -7.24 -17.75
CA ASP A 42 12.36 -6.28 -18.60
C ASP A 42 13.36 -5.46 -17.77
N PRO A 43 14.62 -5.91 -17.68
CA PRO A 43 15.67 -5.20 -16.96
C PRO A 43 16.00 -3.82 -17.53
N THR A 44 15.58 -3.48 -18.74
CA THR A 44 15.81 -2.13 -19.32
C THR A 44 15.02 -1.04 -18.61
N LEU A 45 14.06 -1.41 -17.76
CA LEU A 45 13.26 -0.53 -16.91
C LEU A 45 13.97 -0.12 -15.59
N ILE A 46 15.14 -0.70 -15.30
CA ILE A 46 15.94 -0.34 -14.12
C ILE A 46 16.54 1.06 -14.31
N GLY A 47 16.42 1.91 -13.29
CA GLY A 47 16.91 3.30 -13.35
C GLY A 47 16.00 4.27 -14.11
N ARG A 48 14.87 3.78 -14.65
CA ARG A 48 13.89 4.60 -15.39
C ARG A 48 12.67 4.93 -14.52
N PRO A 49 12.05 6.10 -14.71
CA PRO A 49 10.75 6.41 -14.13
C PRO A 49 9.68 5.50 -14.74
N VAL A 50 9.19 4.57 -13.93
CA VAL A 50 8.13 3.62 -14.29
C VAL A 50 6.93 3.77 -13.37
N ILE A 51 5.74 3.73 -13.96
CA ILE A 51 4.47 3.52 -13.26
C ILE A 51 3.75 2.34 -13.89
N VAL A 52 2.96 1.63 -13.09
CA VAL A 52 2.02 0.62 -13.58
C VAL A 52 0.62 1.15 -13.36
N LEU A 53 -0.21 1.08 -14.40
CA LEU A 53 -1.57 1.59 -14.38
C LEU A 53 -2.56 0.52 -13.89
N SER A 54 -3.70 0.97 -13.38
CA SER A 54 -4.84 0.10 -13.08
C SER A 54 -5.39 -0.53 -14.35
N ASN A 55 -6.29 -1.51 -14.18
CA ASN A 55 -7.09 -1.99 -15.30
C ASN A 55 -7.81 -0.81 -16.00
N ASN A 56 -7.82 -0.83 -17.34
CA ASN A 56 -8.33 0.24 -18.20
C ASN A 56 -7.61 1.61 -18.06
N ASP A 57 -6.32 1.61 -17.70
CA ASP A 57 -5.45 2.80 -17.70
C ASP A 57 -5.98 4.01 -16.90
N GLY A 58 -6.68 3.73 -15.79
CA GLY A 58 -7.32 4.77 -14.99
C GLY A 58 -6.34 5.61 -14.18
N CYS A 59 -5.50 4.96 -13.38
CA CYS A 59 -4.56 5.63 -12.49
C CYS A 59 -3.29 4.81 -12.21
N ALA A 60 -2.24 5.48 -11.70
CA ALA A 60 -1.00 4.83 -11.27
C ALA A 60 -1.22 4.03 -9.97
N VAL A 61 -1.15 2.70 -10.05
CA VAL A 61 -1.30 1.77 -8.91
C VAL A 61 0.03 1.31 -8.34
N ALA A 62 1.11 1.43 -9.10
CA ALA A 62 2.46 1.29 -8.60
C ALA A 62 3.38 2.31 -9.29
N ARG A 63 4.45 2.69 -8.59
CA ARG A 63 5.39 3.70 -9.03
C ARG A 63 6.79 3.40 -8.51
N SER A 64 7.76 3.47 -9.41
CA SER A 64 9.20 3.39 -9.12
C SER A 64 9.64 4.54 -8.22
N ASP A 65 10.80 4.43 -7.56
CA ASP A 65 11.33 5.52 -6.74
C ASP A 65 11.70 6.74 -7.60
N GLU A 66 12.15 6.49 -8.83
CA GLU A 66 12.39 7.51 -9.84
C GLU A 66 11.11 8.28 -10.20
N ALA A 67 9.98 7.58 -10.39
CA ALA A 67 8.68 8.22 -10.64
C ALA A 67 8.16 8.97 -9.40
N LYS A 68 8.41 8.47 -8.18
CA LYS A 68 8.09 9.19 -6.94
C LYS A 68 8.90 10.49 -6.84
N ALA A 69 10.17 10.48 -7.20
CA ALA A 69 11.04 11.66 -7.20
C ALA A 69 10.58 12.73 -8.20
N LEU A 70 9.92 12.33 -9.29
CA LEU A 70 9.27 13.25 -10.24
C LEU A 70 7.91 13.80 -9.75
N GLY A 71 7.47 13.42 -8.55
CA GLY A 71 6.22 13.92 -7.95
C GLY A 71 4.96 13.18 -8.38
N VAL A 72 5.06 12.02 -9.03
CA VAL A 72 3.88 11.22 -9.41
C VAL A 72 3.22 10.64 -8.16
N GLU A 73 2.05 11.12 -7.78
CA GLU A 73 1.31 10.64 -6.61
C GLU A 73 0.75 9.22 -6.78
N MET A 74 0.50 8.53 -5.66
CA MET A 74 -0.20 7.24 -5.69
C MET A 74 -1.65 7.45 -6.07
N GLY A 75 -2.18 6.65 -7.01
CA GLY A 75 -3.54 6.81 -7.50
C GLY A 75 -3.73 8.03 -8.42
N ALA A 76 -2.65 8.68 -8.85
CA ALA A 76 -2.71 9.78 -9.80
C ALA A 76 -3.39 9.32 -11.11
N PRO A 77 -4.45 10.01 -11.59
CA PRO A 77 -5.14 9.65 -12.82
C PRO A 77 -4.22 9.77 -14.04
N TRP A 78 -4.24 8.77 -14.93
CA TRP A 78 -3.35 8.72 -16.10
C TRP A 78 -3.52 9.93 -17.01
N PHE A 79 -4.74 10.42 -17.24
CA PHE A 79 -4.98 11.58 -18.12
C PHE A 79 -4.27 12.86 -17.65
N LYS A 80 -3.93 12.97 -16.36
CA LYS A 80 -3.14 14.09 -15.82
C LYS A 80 -1.63 13.89 -16.00
N LEU A 81 -1.19 12.63 -16.01
CA LEU A 81 0.21 12.23 -16.17
C LEU A 81 0.63 12.11 -17.65
N ALA A 82 -0.29 11.73 -18.53
CA ALA A 82 0.00 11.46 -19.93
C ALA A 82 0.72 12.62 -20.67
N PRO A 83 0.39 13.91 -20.45
CA PRO A 83 1.09 15.01 -21.09
C PRO A 83 2.57 15.12 -20.71
N THR A 84 2.94 14.75 -19.48
CA THR A 84 4.31 14.82 -19.00
C THR A 84 5.08 13.52 -19.21
N ALA A 85 4.39 12.38 -19.29
CA ALA A 85 5.01 11.06 -19.47
C ALA A 85 5.79 10.88 -20.78
N ALA A 86 5.41 11.60 -21.86
CA ALA A 86 6.13 11.55 -23.13
C ALA A 86 7.38 12.45 -23.18
N SER A 87 7.61 13.26 -22.14
CA SER A 87 8.65 14.30 -22.11
C SER A 87 9.86 13.95 -21.21
N ILE A 88 9.88 12.73 -20.66
CA ILE A 88 10.89 12.17 -19.74
C ILE A 88 11.35 10.82 -20.27
#